data_AF-A0A7K2B3M0-F1
#
_entry.id   AF-A0A7K2B3M0-F1
#
_cell.length_a   1.000
_cell.length_b   1.000
_cell.length_c   1.000
_cell.angle_alpha   90.00
_cell.angle_beta   90.00
_cell.angle_gamma   90.00
#
_symmetry.space_group_name_H-M   'P 1'
#
loop_
_entity.id
_entity.type
_entity.pdbx_description
1 polymer ?
#
loop_
_entity_poly.entity_id
_entity_poly.type
_entity_poly.pdbx_seq_one_letter_code
_entity_poly.pdbx_strand_id
1 'polypeptide(L)'
;MRFSRILLHALVVAAVLALGAAGVVGQDEPTPVLISEDGTAGAPPRSDEAAYTQWFVRQAVERYDAEGRDAALAYFNDPASVDGQWYVFVVNAEGILIGHATRPDLRGTSTAARHDVFGKPYGQEIVAATAEGRWVDYYFDHPDTGRPEQKHSWVVAHDGLFIGSGWYDVEESAAPPKIIPRAYARYLVAEAIERYDTQGRDYTLEYHNSPDSLDGEWYVFIADPKGISLANANRTDIVGTDRSNATDITGKNYGQEIMATTAEGTWVDYYFTHPETGEETQKHSWVVRHDGLTFGVGWHESGEVPPQTDVAGYSQYLVHDAIERYVRDGREAVVEHYSDPATVDGQWYAILADRDGTIIAHPLDSDLIGAATAELVDVRGQAFGEEIMTADTSGIWVDFYNPDPTDGETRRKHLWVIRYDDLMFGSGWYSVPGSEATGDTVDTGPAEDTATG
;
A
#
# COMPACT_ATOMS: atom_id res chain seq x y z
N MET A 1 -51.16 -27.82 46.23
CA MET A 1 -50.20 -28.55 47.10
C MET A 1 -48.86 -27.82 47.04
N ARG A 2 -48.29 -27.50 48.20
CA ARG A 2 -46.92 -26.98 48.43
C ARG A 2 -45.90 -28.06 47.98
N PHE A 3 -44.71 -27.79 47.43
CA PHE A 3 -43.45 -27.24 48.00
C PHE A 3 -42.52 -26.94 46.78
N SER A 4 -41.82 -25.80 46.62
CA SER A 4 -40.65 -25.21 47.33
C SER A 4 -39.28 -25.54 46.74
N ARG A 5 -38.46 -24.48 46.53
CA ARG A 5 -37.00 -24.29 46.26
C ARG A 5 -36.82 -23.44 44.97
N ILE A 6 -36.47 -22.15 44.95
CA ILE A 6 -35.46 -21.28 45.61
C ILE A 6 -34.00 -21.75 45.42
N LEU A 7 -33.25 -21.00 44.59
CA LEU A 7 -31.85 -20.53 44.71
C LEU A 7 -31.67 -19.56 43.50
N LEU A 8 -31.50 -18.23 43.56
CA LEU A 8 -30.66 -17.27 44.29
C LEU A 8 -29.13 -17.41 44.04
N HIS A 9 -28.65 -16.50 43.19
CA HIS A 9 -27.34 -15.81 43.10
C HIS A 9 -26.17 -16.33 43.95
N ALA A 10 -25.02 -16.52 43.29
CA ALA A 10 -23.70 -16.23 43.89
C ALA A 10 -22.68 -15.87 42.82
N LEU A 11 -22.38 -14.58 42.75
CA LEU A 11 -21.18 -13.98 42.18
C LEU A 11 -19.98 -14.53 42.97
N VAL A 12 -18.98 -15.10 42.31
CA VAL A 12 -17.71 -15.48 42.96
C VAL A 12 -16.62 -14.56 42.44
N VAL A 13 -16.35 -13.50 43.22
CA VAL A 13 -15.10 -12.73 43.18
C VAL A 13 -14.12 -13.45 44.08
N ALA A 14 -13.06 -14.01 43.50
CA ALA A 14 -11.93 -14.54 44.26
C ALA A 14 -10.81 -13.50 44.26
N ALA A 15 -10.65 -12.81 45.39
CA ALA A 15 -9.45 -12.05 45.71
C ALA A 15 -8.38 -13.00 46.28
N VAL A 16 -7.21 -13.04 45.65
CA VAL A 16 -6.00 -13.65 46.23
C VAL A 16 -4.97 -12.54 46.42
N LEU A 17 -4.76 -12.19 47.69
CA LEU A 17 -3.60 -11.45 48.17
C LEU A 17 -2.47 -12.46 48.44
N ALA A 18 -1.33 -12.29 47.76
CA ALA A 18 -0.05 -12.78 48.25
C ALA A 18 1.07 -11.82 47.80
N LEU A 19 1.68 -11.16 48.79
CA LEU A 19 2.94 -10.42 48.70
C LEU A 19 4.09 -11.36 48.30
N GLY A 20 4.90 -10.93 47.34
CA GLY A 20 6.21 -11.51 47.02
C GLY A 20 7.04 -10.52 46.21
N ALA A 21 8.13 -10.05 46.78
CA ALA A 21 8.92 -8.92 46.32
C ALA A 21 9.92 -9.25 45.18
N ALA A 22 10.31 -8.17 44.48
CA ALA A 22 11.56 -7.94 43.74
C ALA A 22 11.63 -8.43 42.27
N GLY A 23 11.54 -7.45 41.37
CA GLY A 23 11.86 -7.56 39.94
C GLY A 23 11.41 -6.32 39.17
N VAL A 24 12.03 -5.16 39.43
CA VAL A 24 11.81 -3.94 38.62
C VAL A 24 12.55 -4.10 37.30
N VAL A 25 11.80 -4.19 36.19
CA VAL A 25 12.30 -3.95 34.83
C VAL A 25 11.27 -3.07 34.12
N GLY A 26 11.71 -1.85 33.83
CA GLY A 26 11.20 -0.84 32.89
C GLY A 26 9.71 -0.81 32.56
N GLN A 27 8.95 -0.01 33.31
CA GLN A 27 7.88 0.77 32.69
C GLN A 27 8.55 1.98 32.04
N ASP A 28 8.19 2.29 30.80
CA ASP A 28 8.57 3.54 30.13
C ASP A 28 8.00 4.72 30.91
N GLU A 29 8.82 5.26 31.81
CA GLU A 29 8.59 6.59 32.38
C GLU A 29 8.73 7.61 31.24
N PRO A 30 7.80 8.57 31.11
CA PRO A 30 7.90 9.60 30.08
C PRO A 30 9.19 10.39 30.27
N THR A 31 10.03 10.40 29.23
CA THR A 31 11.27 11.17 29.18
C THR A 31 10.99 12.62 29.58
N PRO A 32 11.76 13.23 30.51
CA PRO A 32 11.53 14.60 30.90
C PRO A 32 11.71 15.52 29.70
N VAL A 33 10.67 16.27 29.36
CA VAL A 33 10.75 17.39 28.42
C VAL A 33 11.79 18.38 28.98
N LEU A 34 12.89 18.58 28.26
CA LEU A 34 13.88 19.59 28.58
C LEU A 34 13.27 20.97 28.29
N ILE A 35 12.77 21.61 29.33
CA ILE A 35 12.33 23.01 29.29
C ILE A 35 13.61 23.87 29.33
N SER A 36 13.92 24.59 28.24
CA SER A 36 14.98 25.61 28.27
C SER A 36 14.54 26.83 29.09
N GLU A 37 15.51 27.61 29.56
CA GLU A 37 15.31 28.74 30.50
C GLU A 37 14.38 29.86 29.98
N ASP A 38 13.93 29.80 28.73
CA ASP A 38 12.99 30.70 28.05
C ASP A 38 11.54 30.18 27.97
N GLY A 39 11.27 28.96 28.44
CA GLY A 39 9.92 28.38 28.45
C GLY A 39 9.45 27.81 27.10
N THR A 40 10.32 27.74 26.09
CA THR A 40 10.06 26.97 24.87
C THR A 40 10.60 25.55 25.05
N ALA A 41 9.76 24.52 24.88
CA ALA A 41 10.27 23.15 24.83
C ALA A 41 11.20 23.01 23.62
N GLY A 42 12.45 22.60 23.84
CA GLY A 42 13.41 22.33 22.77
C GLY A 42 12.88 21.29 21.78
N ALA A 43 13.44 21.26 20.57
CA ALA A 43 13.09 20.27 19.57
C ALA A 43 13.27 18.84 20.14
N PRO A 44 12.28 17.93 19.99
CA PRO A 44 12.47 16.51 20.26
C PRO A 44 13.66 15.94 19.47
N PRO A 45 14.24 14.79 19.87
CA PRO A 45 15.22 14.13 19.04
C PRO A 45 14.57 13.65 17.74
N ARG A 46 15.30 13.72 16.62
CA ARG A 46 14.81 13.22 15.31
C ARG A 46 14.54 11.72 15.29
N SER A 47 15.10 10.97 16.24
CA SER A 47 14.84 9.53 16.45
C SER A 47 13.51 9.24 17.18
N ASP A 48 12.77 10.28 17.57
CA ASP A 48 11.36 10.18 17.98
C ASP A 48 10.57 10.90 16.89
N GLU A 49 10.38 10.21 15.76
CA GLU A 49 9.89 10.81 14.53
C GLU A 49 8.51 11.43 14.71
N ALA A 50 7.63 10.77 15.46
CA ALA A 50 6.29 11.25 15.76
C ALA A 50 6.32 12.56 16.55
N ALA A 51 7.08 12.61 17.67
CA ALA A 51 7.18 13.82 18.48
C ALA A 51 7.88 14.96 17.70
N TYR A 52 8.93 14.65 16.95
CA TYR A 52 9.64 15.62 16.14
C TYR A 52 8.74 16.21 15.04
N THR A 53 7.95 15.38 14.35
CA THR A 53 7.01 15.82 13.32
C THR A 53 5.94 16.75 13.89
N GLN A 54 5.32 16.40 15.01
CA GLN A 54 4.34 17.26 15.66
C GLN A 54 4.96 18.60 16.10
N TRP A 55 6.18 18.56 16.65
CA TRP A 55 6.94 19.76 16.96
C TRP A 55 7.19 20.61 15.72
N PHE A 56 7.62 20.00 14.60
CA PHE A 56 7.94 20.68 13.35
C PHE A 56 6.72 21.38 12.74
N VAL A 57 5.56 20.70 12.71
CA VAL A 57 4.28 21.28 12.28
C VAL A 57 3.84 22.40 13.20
N ARG A 58 4.00 22.25 14.52
CA ARG A 58 3.72 23.33 15.48
C ARG A 58 4.59 24.56 15.21
N GLN A 59 5.89 24.39 14.95
CA GLN A 59 6.77 25.50 14.57
C GLN A 59 6.33 26.18 13.27
N ALA A 60 5.80 25.41 12.30
CA ALA A 60 5.24 25.97 11.08
C ALA A 60 4.00 26.85 11.36
N VAL A 61 3.10 26.39 12.22
CA VAL A 61 1.93 27.18 12.65
C VAL A 61 2.35 28.42 13.43
N GLU A 62 3.28 28.30 14.38
CA GLU A 62 3.80 29.45 15.14
C GLU A 62 4.46 30.50 14.23
N ARG A 63 5.19 30.07 13.20
CA ARG A 63 5.75 30.98 12.20
C ARG A 63 4.65 31.67 11.39
N TYR A 64 3.63 30.92 10.97
CA TYR A 64 2.47 31.49 10.28
C TYR A 64 1.81 32.59 11.13
N ASP A 65 1.62 32.36 12.42
CA ASP A 65 1.01 33.34 13.32
C ASP A 65 1.89 34.59 13.55
N ALA A 66 3.21 34.40 13.60
CA ALA A 66 4.15 35.48 13.85
C ALA A 66 4.42 36.35 12.61
N GLU A 67 4.56 35.73 11.43
CA GLU A 67 5.02 36.38 10.19
C GLU A 67 3.88 36.64 9.19
N GLY A 68 2.75 35.95 9.37
CA GLY A 68 1.62 35.98 8.46
C GLY A 68 1.77 35.04 7.27
N ARG A 69 0.64 34.82 6.58
CA ARG A 69 0.48 33.85 5.50
C ARG A 69 1.54 33.93 4.40
N ASP A 70 1.73 35.11 3.81
CA ASP A 70 2.59 35.26 2.63
C ASP A 70 4.07 35.00 2.96
N ALA A 71 4.55 35.46 4.11
CA ALA A 71 5.91 35.26 4.56
C ALA A 71 6.17 33.78 4.92
N ALA A 72 5.25 33.16 5.66
CA ALA A 72 5.35 31.74 6.01
C ALA A 72 5.31 30.84 4.76
N LEU A 73 4.40 31.09 3.81
CA LEU A 73 4.34 30.35 2.55
C LEU A 73 5.60 30.54 1.69
N ALA A 74 6.20 31.73 1.67
CA ALA A 74 7.46 31.95 0.98
C ALA A 74 8.58 31.08 1.59
N TYR A 75 8.64 31.00 2.92
CA TYR A 75 9.61 30.16 3.62
C TYR A 75 9.38 28.66 3.37
N PHE A 76 8.14 28.15 3.50
CA PHE A 76 7.84 26.72 3.28
C PHE A 76 8.00 26.26 1.82
N ASN A 77 8.18 27.21 0.90
CA ASN A 77 8.50 26.94 -0.50
C ASN A 77 9.99 27.05 -0.82
N ASP A 78 10.82 27.42 0.15
CA ASP A 78 12.28 27.49 0.03
C ASP A 78 12.89 26.14 0.47
N PRO A 79 13.78 25.50 -0.32
CA PRO A 79 14.49 24.29 0.09
C PRO A 79 15.25 24.42 1.42
N ALA A 80 15.64 25.63 1.83
CA ALA A 80 16.27 25.88 3.13
C ALA A 80 15.33 25.69 4.34
N SER A 81 14.02 25.52 4.10
CA SER A 81 13.05 25.16 5.15
C SER A 81 12.98 23.65 5.43
N VAL A 82 13.65 22.83 4.63
CA VAL A 82 13.67 21.37 4.78
C VAL A 82 14.71 20.96 5.82
N ASP A 83 14.34 20.05 6.72
CA ASP A 83 15.23 19.43 7.71
C ASP A 83 15.24 17.91 7.50
N GLY A 84 16.21 17.41 6.74
CA GLY A 84 16.26 16.01 6.35
C GLY A 84 14.99 15.61 5.56
N GLN A 85 14.25 14.63 6.08
CA GLN A 85 12.98 14.18 5.51
C GLN A 85 11.77 15.07 5.89
N TRP A 86 11.91 15.95 6.89
CA TRP A 86 10.85 16.83 7.33
C TRP A 86 10.78 18.09 6.49
N TYR A 87 9.67 18.25 5.78
CA TYR A 87 9.33 19.45 5.02
C TYR A 87 7.87 19.82 5.27
N VAL A 88 7.56 21.12 5.25
CA VAL A 88 6.18 21.60 5.41
C VAL A 88 5.48 21.54 4.05
N PHE A 89 4.30 20.92 4.01
CA PHE A 89 3.34 21.10 2.94
C PHE A 89 2.13 21.89 3.43
N VAL A 90 1.57 22.73 2.56
CA VAL A 90 0.41 23.57 2.88
C VAL A 90 -0.66 23.41 1.81
N VAL A 91 -1.87 23.05 2.23
CA VAL A 91 -3.06 22.91 1.38
C VAL A 91 -4.07 23.99 1.78
N ASN A 92 -4.71 24.64 0.82
CA ASN A 92 -5.75 25.63 1.11
C ASN A 92 -7.13 25.01 1.38
N ALA A 93 -8.11 25.84 1.72
CA ALA A 93 -9.49 25.43 1.99
C ALA A 93 -10.17 24.71 0.80
N GLU A 94 -9.74 25.00 -0.43
CA GLU A 94 -10.22 24.33 -1.64
C GLU A 94 -9.53 22.98 -1.90
N GLY A 95 -8.62 22.55 -1.02
CA GLY A 95 -7.88 21.29 -1.18
C GLY A 95 -6.73 21.37 -2.18
N ILE A 96 -6.28 22.58 -2.55
CA ILE A 96 -5.18 22.81 -3.49
C ILE A 96 -3.86 22.96 -2.74
N LEU A 97 -2.82 22.28 -3.20
CA LEU A 97 -1.47 22.40 -2.66
C LEU A 97 -0.87 23.78 -2.99
N ILE A 98 -0.48 24.56 -1.99
CA ILE A 98 0.08 25.91 -2.15
C ILE A 98 1.49 26.07 -1.56
N GLY A 99 1.94 25.11 -0.75
CA GLY A 99 3.31 25.05 -0.21
C GLY A 99 3.88 23.64 -0.29
N HIS A 100 5.05 23.47 -0.92
CA HIS A 100 5.80 22.22 -0.92
C HIS A 100 7.23 22.45 -1.46
N ALA A 101 8.23 22.49 -0.57
CA ALA A 101 9.61 22.78 -0.97
C ALA A 101 10.25 21.68 -1.84
N THR A 102 10.02 20.41 -1.52
CA THR A 102 10.64 19.26 -2.21
C THR A 102 9.92 18.84 -3.50
N ARG A 103 8.69 19.30 -3.71
CA ARG A 103 7.85 19.00 -4.88
C ARG A 103 7.16 20.26 -5.39
N PRO A 104 7.93 21.25 -5.87
CA PRO A 104 7.39 22.53 -6.33
C PRO A 104 6.46 22.39 -7.54
N ASP A 105 6.58 21.28 -8.28
CA ASP A 105 5.74 20.83 -9.40
C ASP A 105 4.29 20.55 -8.99
N LEU A 106 4.05 20.08 -7.77
CA LEU A 106 2.71 19.72 -7.32
C LEU A 106 1.86 20.93 -6.91
N ARG A 107 2.46 22.11 -6.76
CA ARG A 107 1.75 23.32 -6.32
C ARG A 107 0.73 23.75 -7.37
N GLY A 108 -0.45 24.16 -6.92
CA GLY A 108 -1.59 24.51 -7.78
C GLY A 108 -2.44 23.31 -8.21
N THR A 109 -2.07 22.08 -7.85
CA THR A 109 -2.87 20.88 -8.11
C THR A 109 -3.74 20.52 -6.91
N SER A 110 -4.83 19.78 -7.15
CA SER A 110 -5.72 19.31 -6.09
C SER A 110 -5.03 18.22 -5.28
N THR A 111 -4.75 18.49 -4.01
CA THR A 111 -4.37 17.47 -3.02
C THR A 111 -5.57 16.62 -2.67
N ALA A 112 -6.77 17.22 -2.52
CA ALA A 112 -7.97 16.51 -2.09
C ALA A 112 -8.36 15.33 -3.02
N ALA A 113 -7.96 15.37 -4.29
CA ALA A 113 -8.22 14.30 -5.27
C ALA A 113 -7.08 13.27 -5.38
N ARG A 114 -6.00 13.40 -4.61
CA ARG A 114 -4.82 12.53 -4.72
C ARG A 114 -5.06 11.19 -4.07
N HIS A 115 -4.56 10.18 -4.77
CA HIS A 115 -4.41 8.83 -4.26
C HIS A 115 -2.93 8.48 -4.22
N ASP A 116 -2.51 7.64 -3.29
CA ASP A 116 -1.14 7.11 -3.29
C ASP A 116 -0.98 5.99 -4.33
N VAL A 117 0.19 5.35 -4.32
CA VAL A 117 0.52 4.29 -5.29
C VAL A 117 -0.30 3.02 -5.09
N PHE A 118 -0.85 2.86 -3.88
CA PHE A 118 -1.78 1.83 -3.47
C PHE A 118 -3.22 2.36 -3.51
N GLY A 119 -3.52 3.38 -4.31
CA GLY A 119 -4.90 3.84 -4.49
C GLY A 119 -5.52 4.49 -3.26
N LYS A 120 -4.76 4.78 -2.19
CA LYS A 120 -5.28 5.42 -0.98
C LYS A 120 -5.64 6.88 -1.16
N PRO A 121 -6.90 7.33 -0.94
CA PRO A 121 -7.32 8.72 -1.09
C PRO A 121 -6.79 9.61 0.06
N TYR A 122 -5.49 9.56 0.36
CA TYR A 122 -4.86 10.30 1.47
C TYR A 122 -5.11 11.81 1.40
N GLY A 123 -5.34 12.34 0.19
CA GLY A 123 -5.75 13.72 -0.02
C GLY A 123 -7.00 14.12 0.74
N GLN A 124 -8.00 13.23 0.80
CA GLN A 124 -9.23 13.43 1.55
C GLN A 124 -8.98 13.42 3.06
N GLU A 125 -8.08 12.56 3.53
CA GLU A 125 -7.70 12.52 4.94
C GLU A 125 -6.96 13.78 5.38
N ILE A 126 -6.06 14.31 4.53
CA ILE A 126 -5.34 15.58 4.78
C ILE A 126 -6.34 16.73 4.97
N VAL A 127 -7.32 16.88 4.07
CA VAL A 127 -8.32 17.97 4.16
C VAL A 127 -9.41 17.71 5.20
N ALA A 128 -9.43 16.53 5.82
CA ALA A 128 -10.28 16.20 6.96
C ALA A 128 -9.60 16.47 8.32
N ALA A 129 -8.35 16.96 8.33
CA ALA A 129 -7.66 17.33 9.56
C ALA A 129 -8.36 18.49 10.29
N THR A 130 -8.26 18.51 11.61
CA THR A 130 -8.82 19.56 12.46
C THR A 130 -7.70 20.36 13.15
N ALA A 131 -8.07 21.34 13.98
CA ALA A 131 -7.10 22.13 14.76
C ALA A 131 -6.38 21.28 15.82
N GLU A 132 -6.98 20.17 16.27
CA GLU A 132 -6.37 19.18 17.15
C GLU A 132 -5.30 18.33 16.43
N GLY A 133 -5.31 18.37 15.10
CA GLY A 133 -4.42 17.65 14.22
C GLY A 133 -4.86 16.21 13.93
N ARG A 134 -4.26 15.63 12.89
CA ARG A 134 -4.55 14.29 12.39
C ARG A 134 -3.29 13.64 11.87
N TRP A 135 -3.09 12.37 12.21
CA TRP A 135 -2.11 11.50 11.55
C TRP A 135 -2.70 10.95 10.25
N VAL A 136 -1.92 11.02 9.17
CA VAL A 136 -2.27 10.48 7.86
C VAL A 136 -1.09 9.68 7.35
N ASP A 137 -1.30 8.38 7.16
CA ASP A 137 -0.30 7.44 6.68
C ASP A 137 -0.57 7.13 5.20
N TYR A 138 0.42 7.28 4.34
CA TYR A 138 0.24 7.08 2.90
C TYR A 138 1.59 6.91 2.20
N TYR A 139 1.60 6.25 1.05
CA TYR A 139 2.83 6.20 0.26
C TYR A 139 3.03 7.49 -0.52
N PHE A 140 4.25 8.03 -0.45
CA PHE A 140 4.61 9.21 -1.21
C PHE A 140 6.04 9.06 -1.73
N ASP A 141 6.37 9.76 -2.81
CA ASP A 141 7.73 9.72 -3.32
C ASP A 141 8.67 10.33 -2.24
N HIS A 142 9.64 9.55 -1.76
CA HIS A 142 10.65 10.03 -0.83
C HIS A 142 11.52 11.07 -1.54
N PRO A 143 11.78 12.25 -0.94
CA PRO A 143 12.42 13.36 -1.63
C PRO A 143 13.84 13.05 -2.11
N ASP A 144 14.54 12.15 -1.44
CA ASP A 144 15.92 11.77 -1.81
C ASP A 144 16.00 10.61 -2.81
N THR A 145 15.11 9.61 -2.71
CA THR A 145 15.18 8.38 -3.52
C THR A 145 14.24 8.42 -4.72
N GLY A 146 13.19 9.26 -4.68
CA GLY A 146 12.12 9.28 -5.66
C GLY A 146 11.22 8.03 -5.64
N ARG A 147 11.46 7.09 -4.71
CA ARG A 147 10.67 5.86 -4.56
C ARG A 147 9.41 6.13 -3.74
N PRO A 148 8.28 5.50 -4.07
CA PRO A 148 7.13 5.48 -3.18
C PRO A 148 7.50 4.75 -1.88
N GLU A 149 7.52 5.48 -0.79
CA GLU A 149 7.81 4.96 0.55
C GLU A 149 6.68 5.34 1.51
N GLN A 150 6.46 4.52 2.53
CA GLN A 150 5.42 4.76 3.52
C GLN A 150 5.77 6.03 4.30
N LYS A 151 4.88 7.02 4.25
CA LYS A 151 5.03 8.30 4.90
C LYS A 151 3.97 8.49 5.97
N HIS A 152 4.39 8.97 7.14
CA HIS A 152 3.53 9.30 8.27
C HIS A 152 3.51 10.81 8.46
N SER A 153 2.37 11.45 8.17
CA SER A 153 2.25 12.90 8.25
C SER A 153 1.31 13.35 9.36
N TRP A 154 1.75 14.34 10.14
CA TRP A 154 0.88 15.09 11.05
C TRP A 154 0.37 16.33 10.32
N VAL A 155 -0.94 16.55 10.34
CA VAL A 155 -1.59 17.68 9.66
C VAL A 155 -2.49 18.41 10.64
N VAL A 156 -2.39 19.74 10.67
CA VAL A 156 -3.24 20.62 11.50
C VAL A 156 -3.99 21.59 10.60
N ALA A 157 -5.29 21.76 10.85
CA ALA A 157 -6.08 22.81 10.24
C ALA A 157 -5.88 24.14 11.00
N HIS A 158 -5.42 25.18 10.30
CA HIS A 158 -5.14 26.50 10.87
C HIS A 158 -5.49 27.61 9.87
N ASP A 159 -6.34 28.55 10.27
CA ASP A 159 -6.76 29.70 9.44
C ASP A 159 -7.23 29.33 8.01
N GLY A 160 -8.00 28.23 7.90
CA GLY A 160 -8.49 27.73 6.62
C GLY A 160 -7.42 27.06 5.73
N LEU A 161 -6.25 26.76 6.29
CA LEU A 161 -5.19 25.97 5.66
C LEU A 161 -5.03 24.64 6.38
N PHE A 162 -4.52 23.63 5.67
CA PHE A 162 -4.01 22.40 6.25
C PHE A 162 -2.49 22.41 6.15
N ILE A 163 -1.82 22.52 7.29
CA ILE A 163 -0.36 22.61 7.41
C ILE A 163 0.14 21.29 7.96
N GLY A 164 1.03 20.62 7.24
CA GLY A 164 1.52 19.31 7.64
C GLY A 164 2.98 19.04 7.30
N SER A 165 3.52 18.02 7.95
CA SER A 165 4.86 17.48 7.71
C SER A 165 4.87 16.01 8.13
N GLY A 166 5.91 15.26 7.79
CA GLY A 166 6.00 13.84 8.11
C GLY A 166 7.39 13.26 7.95
N TRP A 167 7.51 12.00 8.35
CA TRP A 167 8.69 11.16 8.11
C TRP A 167 8.29 9.96 7.24
N TYR A 168 9.28 9.27 6.71
CA TYR A 168 9.19 8.03 5.96
C TYR A 168 9.84 6.91 6.76
N ASP A 169 9.31 5.71 6.62
CA ASP A 169 9.89 4.54 7.26
C ASP A 169 11.29 4.25 6.73
N VAL A 170 12.21 3.95 7.65
CA VAL A 170 13.60 3.56 7.34
C VAL A 170 13.61 2.08 6.94
N GLU A 171 12.85 1.70 5.92
CA GLU A 171 13.09 0.43 5.26
C GLU A 171 14.06 0.65 4.12
N GLU A 172 15.16 -0.12 4.12
CA GLU A 172 16.00 -0.31 2.94
C GLU A 172 15.10 -0.89 1.86
N SER A 173 14.48 -0.02 1.05
CA SER A 173 13.14 -0.29 0.49
C SER A 173 13.06 -1.67 -0.15
N ALA A 174 12.40 -2.61 0.51
CA ALA A 174 12.09 -3.88 -0.10
C ALA A 174 11.16 -3.56 -1.29
N ALA A 175 11.41 -4.23 -2.42
CA ALA A 175 10.51 -4.06 -3.55
C ALA A 175 9.08 -4.43 -3.12
N PRO A 176 8.05 -3.64 -3.48
CA PRO A 176 6.67 -4.01 -3.22
C PRO A 176 6.39 -5.42 -3.77
N PRO A 177 5.48 -6.20 -3.16
CA PRO A 177 5.18 -7.51 -3.71
C PRO A 177 4.55 -7.36 -5.11
N LYS A 178 4.92 -8.26 -6.04
CA LYS A 178 4.42 -8.26 -7.44
C LYS A 178 2.89 -8.34 -7.54
N ILE A 179 2.25 -8.90 -6.52
CA ILE A 179 0.80 -8.93 -6.35
C ILE A 179 0.20 -7.53 -6.15
N ILE A 180 1.01 -6.48 -6.07
CA ILE A 180 0.56 -5.08 -6.12
C ILE A 180 1.25 -4.40 -7.30
N PRO A 181 0.78 -4.68 -8.52
CA PRO A 181 1.55 -4.43 -9.73
C PRO A 181 1.76 -2.93 -10.00
N ARG A 182 0.83 -2.08 -9.57
CA ARG A 182 0.97 -0.62 -9.67
C ARG A 182 2.14 -0.07 -8.84
N ALA A 183 2.26 -0.52 -7.61
CA ALA A 183 3.35 -0.10 -6.72
C ALA A 183 4.69 -0.67 -7.21
N TYR A 184 4.69 -1.95 -7.62
CA TYR A 184 5.88 -2.62 -8.12
C TYR A 184 6.42 -2.00 -9.42
N ALA A 185 5.55 -1.63 -10.37
CA ALA A 185 5.98 -0.92 -11.58
C ALA A 185 6.63 0.43 -11.28
N ARG A 186 6.08 1.21 -10.33
CA ARG A 186 6.67 2.48 -9.90
C ARG A 186 8.02 2.28 -9.24
N TYR A 187 8.14 1.26 -8.39
CA TYR A 187 9.40 0.87 -7.77
C TYR A 187 10.47 0.54 -8.82
N LEU A 188 10.16 -0.30 -9.82
CA LEU A 188 11.14 -0.68 -10.85
C LEU A 188 11.54 0.49 -11.76
N VAL A 189 10.62 1.42 -12.07
CA VAL A 189 10.98 2.65 -12.79
C VAL A 189 11.91 3.53 -11.96
N ALA A 190 11.64 3.68 -10.66
CA ALA A 190 12.51 4.43 -9.76
C ALA A 190 13.89 3.78 -9.62
N GLU A 191 13.97 2.45 -9.51
CA GLU A 191 15.24 1.71 -9.49
C GLU A 191 16.05 1.92 -10.79
N ALA A 192 15.38 1.90 -11.95
CA ALA A 192 16.02 2.15 -13.23
C ALA A 192 16.56 3.59 -13.35
N ILE A 193 15.85 4.56 -12.81
CA ILE A 193 16.27 5.97 -12.74
C ILE A 193 17.45 6.12 -11.77
N GLU A 194 17.41 5.49 -10.59
CA GLU A 194 18.52 5.49 -9.64
C GLU A 194 19.78 4.86 -10.25
N ARG A 195 19.61 3.76 -10.99
CA ARG A 195 20.71 3.15 -11.77
C ARG A 195 21.28 4.10 -12.81
N TYR A 196 20.42 4.86 -13.50
CA TYR A 196 20.84 5.90 -14.44
C TYR A 196 21.65 6.99 -13.75
N ASP A 197 21.18 7.49 -12.61
CA ASP A 197 21.83 8.58 -11.88
C ASP A 197 23.17 8.17 -11.25
N THR A 198 23.26 6.93 -10.79
CA THR A 198 24.45 6.42 -10.08
C THR A 198 25.50 5.80 -11.00
N GLN A 199 25.08 5.12 -12.07
CA GLN A 199 25.98 4.36 -12.95
C GLN A 199 26.07 4.94 -14.37
N GLY A 200 25.17 5.88 -14.70
CA GLY A 200 25.16 6.57 -15.98
C GLY A 200 24.33 5.88 -17.06
N ARG A 201 24.10 6.66 -18.13
CA ARG A 201 23.26 6.27 -19.28
C ARG A 201 23.66 4.95 -19.92
N ASP A 202 24.92 4.82 -20.33
CA ASP A 202 25.33 3.70 -21.19
C ASP A 202 25.27 2.36 -20.43
N TYR A 203 25.69 2.35 -19.16
CA TYR A 203 25.56 1.18 -18.28
C TYR A 203 24.09 0.78 -18.08
N THR A 204 23.23 1.75 -17.82
CA THR A 204 21.79 1.50 -17.59
C THR A 204 21.11 0.92 -18.82
N LEU A 205 21.42 1.46 -20.01
CA LEU A 205 20.92 0.93 -21.28
C LEU A 205 21.47 -0.47 -21.58
N GLU A 206 22.74 -0.75 -21.26
CA GLU A 206 23.32 -2.08 -21.42
C GLU A 206 22.62 -3.10 -20.52
N TYR A 207 22.44 -2.77 -19.24
CA TYR A 207 21.75 -3.63 -18.28
C TYR A 207 20.32 -3.93 -18.71
N HIS A 208 19.51 -2.93 -19.06
CA HIS A 208 18.11 -3.11 -19.49
C HIS A 208 17.94 -3.65 -20.93
N ASN A 209 19.04 -3.97 -21.61
CA ASN A 209 19.05 -4.79 -22.82
C ASN A 209 19.61 -6.21 -22.56
N SER A 210 20.06 -6.52 -21.34
CA SER A 210 20.53 -7.84 -20.93
C SER A 210 19.36 -8.70 -20.41
N PRO A 211 19.39 -10.02 -20.65
CA PRO A 211 18.51 -10.97 -19.96
C PRO A 211 18.55 -10.86 -18.43
N ASP A 212 19.68 -10.41 -17.85
CA ASP A 212 19.84 -10.23 -16.39
C ASP A 212 18.92 -9.15 -15.79
N SER A 213 18.26 -8.35 -16.63
CA SER A 213 17.28 -7.35 -16.21
C SER A 213 15.83 -7.84 -16.26
N LEU A 214 15.60 -9.08 -16.69
CA LEU A 214 14.27 -9.66 -16.81
C LEU A 214 13.88 -10.38 -15.53
N ASP A 215 12.65 -10.13 -15.09
CA ASP A 215 12.01 -10.85 -14.00
C ASP A 215 10.58 -11.24 -14.39
N GLY A 216 10.45 -12.35 -15.13
CA GLY A 216 9.19 -12.76 -15.75
C GLY A 216 8.65 -11.70 -16.71
N GLU A 217 7.43 -11.23 -16.48
CA GLU A 217 6.83 -10.14 -17.26
C GLU A 217 7.35 -8.73 -16.92
N TRP A 218 8.11 -8.60 -15.83
CA TRP A 218 8.60 -7.32 -15.34
C TRP A 218 9.89 -6.93 -16.04
N TYR A 219 9.82 -5.91 -16.90
CA TYR A 219 10.97 -5.36 -17.61
C TYR A 219 10.86 -3.85 -17.77
N VAL A 220 12.02 -3.19 -17.72
CA VAL A 220 12.14 -1.75 -17.99
C VAL A 220 12.33 -1.55 -19.49
N PHE A 221 11.56 -0.62 -20.06
CA PHE A 221 11.82 -0.06 -21.37
C PHE A 221 12.27 1.39 -21.26
N ILE A 222 13.20 1.79 -22.14
CA ILE A 222 13.76 3.14 -22.16
C ILE A 222 13.68 3.68 -23.59
N ALA A 223 13.19 4.91 -23.78
CA ALA A 223 13.10 5.58 -25.07
C ALA A 223 13.74 6.97 -25.05
N ASP A 224 14.24 7.42 -26.21
CA ASP A 224 14.79 8.76 -26.39
C ASP A 224 13.68 9.83 -26.57
N PRO A 225 14.02 11.14 -26.59
CA PRO A 225 13.02 12.20 -26.76
C PRO A 225 12.21 12.14 -28.07
N LYS A 226 12.68 11.40 -29.08
CA LYS A 226 11.98 11.21 -30.37
C LYS A 226 11.12 9.95 -30.38
N GLY A 227 11.11 9.18 -29.30
CA GLY A 227 10.41 7.91 -29.20
C GLY A 227 11.16 6.73 -29.79
N ILE A 228 12.48 6.86 -30.03
CA ILE A 228 13.30 5.71 -30.42
C ILE A 228 13.51 4.82 -29.20
N SER A 229 13.16 3.54 -29.29
CA SER A 229 13.40 2.57 -28.22
C SER A 229 14.90 2.34 -28.05
N LEU A 230 15.44 2.61 -26.86
CA LEU A 230 16.85 2.46 -26.50
C LEU A 230 17.12 1.18 -25.71
N ALA A 231 16.19 0.75 -24.86
CA ALA A 231 16.30 -0.49 -24.12
C ALA A 231 14.95 -1.20 -24.05
N ASN A 232 14.95 -2.50 -24.33
CA ASN A 232 13.83 -3.41 -24.10
C ASN A 232 14.33 -4.86 -24.18
N ALA A 233 14.76 -5.43 -23.04
CA ALA A 233 15.32 -6.79 -22.99
C ALA A 233 14.33 -7.87 -23.47
N ASN A 234 13.02 -7.65 -23.31
CA ASN A 234 11.99 -8.60 -23.73
C ASN A 234 11.61 -8.47 -25.23
N ARG A 235 11.79 -7.28 -25.82
CA ARG A 235 11.48 -6.97 -27.22
C ARG A 235 12.70 -6.39 -27.92
N THR A 236 13.74 -7.19 -28.07
CA THR A 236 14.97 -6.78 -28.76
C THR A 236 14.73 -6.38 -30.23
N ASP A 237 13.65 -6.86 -30.84
CA ASP A 237 13.23 -6.51 -32.20
C ASP A 237 12.77 -5.05 -32.37
N ILE A 238 12.33 -4.40 -31.28
CA ILE A 238 11.89 -2.99 -31.34
C ILE A 238 12.99 -2.00 -30.97
N VAL A 239 14.12 -2.46 -30.44
CA VAL A 239 15.26 -1.60 -30.09
C VAL A 239 15.82 -0.93 -31.36
N GLY A 240 15.99 0.39 -31.30
CA GLY A 240 16.42 1.22 -32.44
C GLY A 240 15.29 1.67 -33.37
N THR A 241 14.03 1.32 -33.08
CA THR A 241 12.88 1.73 -33.90
C THR A 241 12.10 2.89 -33.27
N ASP A 242 11.44 3.70 -34.12
CA ASP A 242 10.54 4.77 -33.68
C ASP A 242 9.19 4.20 -33.23
N ARG A 243 8.84 4.51 -31.98
CA ARG A 243 7.63 4.07 -31.29
C ARG A 243 6.72 5.24 -30.90
N SER A 244 7.05 6.47 -31.30
CA SER A 244 6.30 7.69 -30.94
C SER A 244 4.85 7.69 -31.41
N ASN A 245 4.53 6.90 -32.44
CA ASN A 245 3.17 6.71 -32.97
C ASN A 245 2.75 5.23 -32.97
N ALA A 246 3.30 4.44 -32.04
CA ALA A 246 2.91 3.05 -31.87
C ALA A 246 1.41 2.95 -31.55
N THR A 247 0.73 2.05 -32.27
CA THR A 247 -0.69 1.74 -32.05
C THR A 247 -0.83 0.30 -31.57
N ASP A 248 -1.82 0.06 -30.71
CA ASP A 248 -2.18 -1.28 -30.25
C ASP A 248 -3.20 -1.94 -31.19
N ILE A 249 -3.65 -3.16 -30.87
CA ILE A 249 -4.59 -3.93 -31.70
C ILE A 249 -5.97 -3.26 -31.83
N THR A 250 -6.32 -2.32 -30.96
CA THR A 250 -7.58 -1.54 -31.02
C THR A 250 -7.44 -0.28 -31.88
N GLY A 251 -6.20 0.07 -32.26
CA GLY A 251 -5.86 1.31 -32.95
C GLY A 251 -5.57 2.49 -32.00
N LYS A 252 -5.50 2.27 -30.68
CA LYS A 252 -5.11 3.31 -29.71
C LYS A 252 -3.64 3.65 -29.88
N ASN A 253 -3.31 4.94 -30.03
CA ASN A 253 -1.93 5.42 -30.17
C ASN A 253 -1.28 5.63 -28.78
N TYR A 254 -0.92 4.54 -28.13
CA TYR A 254 -0.25 4.58 -26.83
C TYR A 254 1.16 5.19 -26.91
N GLY A 255 1.81 5.16 -28.09
CA GLY A 255 3.13 5.78 -28.27
C GLY A 255 3.11 7.28 -27.96
N GLN A 256 2.06 7.98 -28.39
CA GLN A 256 1.90 9.41 -28.07
C GLN A 256 1.63 9.66 -26.58
N GLU A 257 0.83 8.81 -25.93
CA GLU A 257 0.56 8.90 -24.50
C GLU A 257 1.84 8.70 -23.68
N ILE A 258 2.64 7.70 -24.02
CA ILE A 258 3.96 7.46 -23.40
C ILE A 258 4.88 8.67 -23.60
N MET A 259 4.97 9.19 -24.82
CA MET A 259 5.85 10.33 -25.12
C MET A 259 5.41 11.65 -24.47
N ALA A 260 4.13 11.76 -24.14
CA ALA A 260 3.57 12.92 -23.43
C ALA A 260 3.86 12.90 -21.92
N THR A 261 4.42 11.81 -21.36
CA THR A 261 4.73 11.73 -19.93
C THR A 261 5.74 12.79 -19.48
N THR A 262 5.68 13.08 -18.19
CA THR A 262 6.49 14.07 -17.49
C THR A 262 7.28 13.42 -16.35
N ALA A 263 8.01 14.21 -15.55
CA ALA A 263 8.80 13.69 -14.43
C ALA A 263 7.92 13.15 -13.30
N GLU A 264 6.65 13.56 -13.26
CA GLU A 264 5.64 13.11 -12.30
C GLU A 264 5.10 11.71 -12.64
N GLY A 265 5.35 11.26 -13.86
CA GLY A 265 4.91 9.99 -14.40
C GLY A 265 3.44 9.94 -14.80
N THR A 266 3.11 8.96 -15.65
CA THR A 266 1.77 8.77 -16.21
C THR A 266 1.48 7.27 -16.30
N TRP A 267 0.24 6.87 -15.98
CA TRP A 267 -0.26 5.53 -16.31
C TRP A 267 -0.78 5.51 -17.75
N VAL A 268 -0.32 4.54 -18.54
CA VAL A 268 -0.76 4.33 -19.92
C VAL A 268 -1.20 2.88 -20.08
N ASP A 269 -2.49 2.70 -20.40
CA ASP A 269 -3.12 1.40 -20.61
C ASP A 269 -3.22 1.10 -22.12
N TYR A 270 -2.77 -0.07 -22.58
CA TYR A 270 -2.78 -0.42 -24.00
C TYR A 270 -2.63 -1.92 -24.22
N TYR A 271 -3.10 -2.45 -25.35
CA TYR A 271 -2.83 -3.85 -25.68
C TYR A 271 -1.37 -4.05 -26.12
N PHE A 272 -0.74 -5.08 -25.59
CA PHE A 272 0.62 -5.46 -25.95
C PHE A 272 0.86 -6.96 -25.82
N THR A 273 1.77 -7.48 -26.62
CA THR A 273 2.19 -8.89 -26.59
C THR A 273 2.79 -9.24 -25.22
N HIS A 274 2.20 -10.21 -24.53
CA HIS A 274 2.69 -10.74 -23.27
C HIS A 274 4.03 -11.49 -23.46
N PRO A 275 5.09 -11.19 -22.68
CA PRO A 275 6.42 -11.83 -22.78
C PRO A 275 6.39 -13.34 -22.84
N GLU A 276 5.63 -13.95 -21.92
CA GLU A 276 5.70 -15.38 -21.66
C GLU A 276 4.75 -16.19 -22.55
N THR A 277 3.52 -15.72 -22.75
CA THR A 277 2.49 -16.43 -23.53
C THR A 277 2.49 -16.05 -25.01
N GLY A 278 2.98 -14.86 -25.37
CA GLY A 278 2.89 -14.31 -26.71
C GLY A 278 1.48 -13.82 -27.12
N GLU A 279 0.52 -13.83 -26.20
CA GLU A 279 -0.84 -13.34 -26.45
C GLU A 279 -0.92 -11.80 -26.35
N GLU A 280 -1.85 -11.18 -27.08
CA GLU A 280 -2.14 -9.75 -26.91
C GLU A 280 -3.05 -9.56 -25.69
N THR A 281 -2.50 -8.99 -24.62
CA THR A 281 -3.24 -8.71 -23.37
C THR A 281 -3.23 -7.22 -23.07
N GLN A 282 -4.14 -6.80 -22.20
CA GLN A 282 -4.17 -5.43 -21.71
C GLN A 282 -2.94 -5.20 -20.81
N LYS A 283 -2.11 -4.23 -21.15
CA LYS A 283 -0.90 -3.86 -20.41
C LYS A 283 -1.09 -2.50 -19.75
N HIS A 284 -0.65 -2.37 -18.52
CA HIS A 284 -0.69 -1.14 -17.74
C HIS A 284 0.74 -0.70 -17.43
N SER A 285 1.17 0.43 -18.00
CA SER A 285 2.56 0.90 -17.84
C SER A 285 2.65 2.23 -17.11
N TRP A 286 3.49 2.26 -16.08
CA TRP A 286 3.94 3.49 -15.44
C TRP A 286 5.14 4.03 -16.22
N VAL A 287 5.06 5.27 -16.70
CA VAL A 287 6.12 5.88 -17.51
C VAL A 287 6.53 7.24 -16.95
N VAL A 288 7.83 7.49 -16.83
CA VAL A 288 8.42 8.70 -16.24
C VAL A 288 9.45 9.31 -17.18
N ARG A 289 9.46 10.64 -17.31
CA ARG A 289 10.49 11.40 -18.01
C ARG A 289 11.64 11.74 -17.06
N HIS A 290 12.85 11.30 -17.36
CA HIS A 290 14.06 11.63 -16.61
C HIS A 290 15.24 11.90 -17.55
N ASP A 291 15.92 13.03 -17.36
CA ASP A 291 17.04 13.51 -18.20
C ASP A 291 16.78 13.41 -19.72
N GLY A 292 15.55 13.76 -20.14
CA GLY A 292 15.12 13.68 -21.54
C GLY A 292 14.78 12.27 -22.05
N LEU A 293 15.09 11.21 -21.30
CA LEU A 293 14.69 9.84 -21.60
C LEU A 293 13.34 9.51 -20.97
N THR A 294 12.61 8.59 -21.59
CA THR A 294 11.37 8.05 -21.02
C THR A 294 11.65 6.64 -20.50
N PHE A 295 11.47 6.42 -19.20
CA PHE A 295 11.57 5.13 -18.53
C PHE A 295 10.18 4.57 -18.31
N GLY A 296 10.00 3.27 -18.47
CA GLY A 296 8.70 2.66 -18.24
C GLY A 296 8.78 1.19 -17.86
N VAL A 297 7.84 0.78 -17.01
CA VAL A 297 7.59 -0.61 -16.62
C VAL A 297 6.09 -0.81 -16.60
N GLY A 298 5.63 -2.00 -16.93
CA GLY A 298 4.22 -2.33 -16.80
C GLY A 298 3.98 -3.81 -16.68
N TRP A 299 2.82 -4.16 -16.14
CA TRP A 299 2.32 -5.53 -16.07
C TRP A 299 1.25 -5.75 -17.12
N HIS A 300 1.06 -6.99 -17.48
CA HIS A 300 -0.05 -7.45 -18.28
C HIS A 300 -1.16 -7.95 -17.36
N GLU A 301 -2.41 -7.60 -17.63
CA GLU A 301 -3.54 -8.31 -17.03
C GLU A 301 -3.34 -9.79 -17.38
N SER A 302 -3.17 -10.64 -16.37
CA SER A 302 -2.97 -12.06 -16.62
C SER A 302 -4.27 -12.57 -17.25
N GLY A 303 -4.21 -12.92 -18.54
CA GLY A 303 -5.28 -13.69 -19.16
C GLY A 303 -5.40 -15.07 -18.50
N GLU A 304 -4.33 -15.53 -17.83
CA GLU A 304 -4.32 -16.76 -17.05
C GLU A 304 -4.73 -16.48 -15.60
N VAL A 305 -6.00 -16.74 -15.36
CA VAL A 305 -6.52 -17.04 -14.02
C VAL A 305 -5.87 -18.36 -13.57
N PRO A 306 -5.13 -18.41 -12.43
CA PRO A 306 -4.59 -19.67 -11.94
C PRO A 306 -5.69 -20.74 -11.89
N PRO A 307 -5.43 -21.99 -12.30
CA PRO A 307 -6.47 -23.01 -12.23
C PRO A 307 -6.85 -23.22 -10.76
N GLN A 308 -8.12 -23.50 -10.47
CA GLN A 308 -8.59 -23.78 -9.10
C GLN A 308 -7.87 -24.98 -8.43
N THR A 309 -7.09 -25.76 -9.19
CA THR A 309 -6.18 -26.78 -8.66
C THR A 309 -4.92 -26.22 -8.01
N ASP A 310 -4.49 -25.02 -8.38
CA ASP A 310 -3.49 -24.22 -7.66
C ASP A 310 -4.19 -23.36 -6.62
N VAL A 311 -4.51 -23.98 -5.49
CA VAL A 311 -5.38 -23.37 -4.47
C VAL A 311 -4.78 -22.12 -3.83
N ALA A 312 -3.46 -22.07 -3.67
CA ALA A 312 -2.77 -20.91 -3.09
C ALA A 312 -2.72 -19.76 -4.12
N GLY A 313 -2.27 -20.04 -5.34
CA GLY A 313 -2.22 -19.05 -6.42
C GLY A 313 -3.60 -18.48 -6.75
N TYR A 314 -4.64 -19.32 -6.80
CA TYR A 314 -6.00 -18.86 -7.07
C TYR A 314 -6.59 -18.00 -5.94
N SER A 315 -6.30 -18.31 -4.68
CA SER A 315 -6.73 -17.49 -3.53
C SER A 315 -6.08 -16.10 -3.58
N GLN A 316 -4.78 -16.04 -3.85
CA GLN A 316 -4.04 -14.78 -4.00
C GLN A 316 -4.55 -13.98 -5.20
N TYR A 317 -4.84 -14.65 -6.32
CA TYR A 317 -5.47 -14.03 -7.49
C TYR A 317 -6.82 -13.37 -7.16
N LEU A 318 -7.69 -14.02 -6.38
CA LEU A 318 -8.98 -13.44 -6.01
C LEU A 318 -8.85 -12.22 -5.10
N VAL A 319 -7.88 -12.23 -4.18
CA VAL A 319 -7.55 -11.04 -3.37
C VAL A 319 -7.04 -9.91 -4.25
N HIS A 320 -6.21 -10.23 -5.24
CA HIS A 320 -5.72 -9.25 -6.20
C HIS A 320 -6.82 -8.67 -7.10
N ASP A 321 -7.69 -9.50 -7.68
CA ASP A 321 -8.84 -9.04 -8.47
C ASP A 321 -9.75 -8.13 -7.63
N ALA A 322 -9.92 -8.43 -6.34
CA ALA A 322 -10.66 -7.56 -5.42
C ALA A 322 -9.99 -6.20 -5.21
N ILE A 323 -8.66 -6.17 -5.07
CA ILE A 323 -7.88 -4.93 -4.96
C ILE A 323 -7.93 -4.14 -6.28
N GLU A 324 -7.82 -4.78 -7.44
CA GLU A 324 -7.92 -4.10 -8.74
C GLU A 324 -9.29 -3.47 -8.95
N ARG A 325 -10.36 -4.18 -8.59
CA ARG A 325 -11.73 -3.62 -8.58
C ARG A 325 -11.84 -2.44 -7.63
N TYR A 326 -11.25 -2.56 -6.44
CA TYR A 326 -11.21 -1.46 -5.49
C TYR A 326 -10.54 -0.21 -6.08
N VAL A 327 -9.38 -0.38 -6.71
CA VAL A 327 -8.64 0.72 -7.36
C VAL A 327 -9.40 1.32 -8.53
N ARG A 328 -10.09 0.49 -9.32
CA ARG A 328 -10.80 0.92 -10.52
C ARG A 328 -12.14 1.59 -10.21
N ASP A 329 -12.92 0.98 -9.33
CA ASP A 329 -14.34 1.29 -9.12
C ASP A 329 -14.59 2.00 -7.78
N GLY A 330 -13.62 1.98 -6.86
CA GLY A 330 -13.68 2.60 -5.55
C GLY A 330 -14.33 1.72 -4.47
N ARG A 331 -14.20 2.19 -3.22
CA ARG A 331 -14.63 1.48 -2.02
C ARG A 331 -16.08 1.01 -2.04
N GLU A 332 -17.02 1.92 -2.31
CA GLU A 332 -18.45 1.60 -2.22
C GLU A 332 -18.84 0.51 -3.22
N ALA A 333 -18.33 0.59 -4.46
CA ALA A 333 -18.61 -0.37 -5.50
C ALA A 333 -18.04 -1.76 -5.16
N VAL A 334 -16.82 -1.82 -4.62
CA VAL A 334 -16.19 -3.11 -4.27
C VAL A 334 -16.90 -3.77 -3.08
N VAL A 335 -17.33 -2.99 -2.09
CA VAL A 335 -18.07 -3.48 -0.92
C VAL A 335 -19.44 -4.01 -1.35
N GLU A 336 -20.15 -3.28 -2.22
CA GLU A 336 -21.41 -3.76 -2.79
C GLU A 336 -21.21 -5.07 -3.56
N HIS A 337 -20.18 -5.14 -4.42
CA HIS A 337 -19.88 -6.32 -5.21
C HIS A 337 -19.64 -7.55 -4.34
N TYR A 338 -18.70 -7.48 -3.38
CA TYR A 338 -18.36 -8.63 -2.52
C TYR A 338 -19.32 -8.86 -1.35
N SER A 339 -20.38 -8.06 -1.25
CA SER A 339 -21.54 -8.38 -0.42
C SER A 339 -22.59 -9.21 -1.16
N ASP A 340 -22.50 -9.33 -2.49
CA ASP A 340 -23.43 -10.10 -3.32
C ASP A 340 -23.04 -11.60 -3.34
N PRO A 341 -23.92 -12.52 -2.87
CA PRO A 341 -23.68 -13.96 -2.97
C PRO A 341 -23.45 -14.47 -4.39
N ALA A 342 -23.85 -13.72 -5.43
CA ALA A 342 -23.59 -14.08 -6.82
C ALA A 342 -22.10 -14.05 -7.20
N THR A 343 -21.23 -13.44 -6.38
CA THR A 343 -19.78 -13.45 -6.57
C THR A 343 -19.10 -14.75 -6.12
N VAL A 344 -19.83 -15.64 -5.44
CA VAL A 344 -19.29 -16.91 -4.95
C VAL A 344 -19.25 -17.94 -6.07
N ASP A 345 -18.08 -18.57 -6.27
CA ASP A 345 -17.91 -19.73 -7.14
C ASP A 345 -17.44 -20.94 -6.35
N GLY A 346 -18.38 -21.84 -6.01
CA GLY A 346 -18.06 -23.01 -5.17
C GLY A 346 -17.56 -22.62 -3.78
N GLN A 347 -16.27 -22.88 -3.51
CA GLN A 347 -15.61 -22.50 -2.25
C GLN A 347 -14.95 -21.12 -2.29
N TRP A 348 -14.93 -20.48 -3.47
CA TRP A 348 -14.12 -19.31 -3.76
C TRP A 348 -14.94 -18.03 -3.59
N TYR A 349 -14.45 -17.15 -2.72
CA TYR A 349 -15.09 -15.86 -2.43
C TYR A 349 -14.08 -14.93 -1.75
N ALA A 350 -14.22 -13.63 -2.00
CA ALA A 350 -13.45 -12.61 -1.31
C ALA A 350 -14.25 -12.00 -0.13
N ILE A 351 -13.52 -11.56 0.89
CA ILE A 351 -14.05 -10.88 2.07
C ILE A 351 -13.28 -9.58 2.30
N LEU A 352 -13.95 -8.57 2.86
CA LEU A 352 -13.35 -7.28 3.14
C LEU A 352 -13.61 -6.83 4.58
N ALA A 353 -12.59 -6.26 5.20
CA ALA A 353 -12.69 -5.55 6.47
C ALA A 353 -12.06 -4.15 6.38
N ASP A 354 -12.57 -3.22 7.18
CA ASP A 354 -12.12 -1.83 7.27
C ASP A 354 -10.82 -1.70 8.09
N ARG A 355 -10.28 -0.47 8.17
CA ARG A 355 -9.04 -0.13 8.88
C ARG A 355 -8.94 -0.69 10.28
N ASP A 356 -10.03 -0.55 11.03
CA ASP A 356 -10.16 -0.98 12.42
C ASP A 356 -10.48 -2.47 12.59
N GLY A 357 -10.60 -3.20 11.47
CA GLY A 357 -10.99 -4.60 11.45
C GLY A 357 -12.48 -4.84 11.39
N THR A 358 -13.32 -3.81 11.24
CA THR A 358 -14.77 -4.02 11.06
C THR A 358 -15.03 -4.71 9.73
N ILE A 359 -15.69 -5.87 9.73
CA ILE A 359 -16.03 -6.58 8.48
C ILE A 359 -17.06 -5.75 7.71
N ILE A 360 -16.77 -5.43 6.45
CA ILE A 360 -17.61 -4.57 5.61
C ILE A 360 -18.22 -5.30 4.41
N ALA A 361 -17.64 -6.44 4.00
CA ALA A 361 -18.23 -7.29 2.97
C ALA A 361 -17.95 -8.76 3.28
N HIS A 362 -19.00 -9.57 3.25
CA HIS A 362 -18.92 -11.02 3.34
C HIS A 362 -20.08 -11.66 2.55
N PRO A 363 -19.81 -12.34 1.42
CA PRO A 363 -20.87 -12.72 0.48
C PRO A 363 -21.71 -13.93 0.93
N LEU A 364 -21.24 -14.67 1.93
CA LEU A 364 -21.88 -15.90 2.42
C LEU A 364 -22.52 -15.76 3.79
N ASP A 365 -22.21 -14.69 4.52
CA ASP A 365 -22.61 -14.52 5.92
C ASP A 365 -22.74 -13.03 6.22
N SER A 366 -23.96 -12.52 6.04
CA SER A 366 -24.27 -11.11 6.29
C SER A 366 -24.23 -10.75 7.78
N ASP A 367 -24.32 -11.74 8.69
CA ASP A 367 -24.30 -11.48 10.13
C ASP A 367 -22.89 -11.09 10.62
N LEU A 368 -21.86 -11.40 9.84
CA LEU A 368 -20.50 -10.94 10.09
C LEU A 368 -20.30 -9.46 9.75
N ILE A 369 -21.16 -8.85 8.92
CA ILE A 369 -20.99 -7.44 8.55
C ILE A 369 -21.19 -6.56 9.80
N GLY A 370 -20.18 -5.74 10.10
CA GLY A 370 -20.11 -4.91 11.31
C GLY A 370 -19.43 -5.59 12.51
N ALA A 371 -19.09 -6.88 12.42
CA ALA A 371 -18.34 -7.56 13.47
C ALA A 371 -16.86 -7.16 13.44
N ALA A 372 -16.21 -7.20 14.61
CA ALA A 372 -14.79 -6.93 14.75
C ALA A 372 -13.99 -8.19 14.35
N THR A 373 -13.15 -8.07 13.32
CA THR A 373 -12.26 -9.14 12.84
C THR A 373 -11.42 -9.70 13.98
N ALA A 374 -10.88 -8.85 14.85
CA ALA A 374 -10.06 -9.25 16.00
C ALA A 374 -10.77 -10.23 16.97
N GLU A 375 -12.11 -10.20 17.05
CA GLU A 375 -12.90 -11.03 17.97
C GLU A 375 -13.33 -12.38 17.35
N LEU A 376 -12.95 -12.64 16.10
CA LEU A 376 -13.36 -13.87 15.41
C LEU A 376 -12.74 -15.12 16.03
N VAL A 377 -13.62 -16.07 16.33
CA VAL A 377 -13.29 -17.43 16.75
C VAL A 377 -13.90 -18.43 15.77
N ASP A 378 -13.17 -19.52 15.54
CA ASP A 378 -13.59 -20.57 14.62
C ASP A 378 -14.63 -21.50 15.27
N VAL A 379 -15.14 -22.48 14.52
CA VAL A 379 -16.18 -23.41 15.04
C VAL A 379 -15.70 -24.31 16.19
N ARG A 380 -14.39 -24.33 16.47
CA ARG A 380 -13.76 -25.06 17.57
C ARG A 380 -13.44 -24.13 18.75
N GLY A 381 -13.72 -22.83 18.62
CA GLY A 381 -13.44 -21.81 19.63
C GLY A 381 -12.00 -21.29 19.62
N GLN A 382 -11.22 -21.56 18.57
CA GLN A 382 -9.89 -20.99 18.39
C GLN A 382 -9.99 -19.58 17.84
N ALA A 383 -9.38 -18.61 18.51
CA ALA A 383 -9.25 -17.25 17.98
C ALA A 383 -8.30 -17.25 16.78
N PHE A 384 -8.71 -16.60 15.70
CA PHE A 384 -7.90 -16.38 14.50
C PHE A 384 -7.97 -14.92 14.01
N GLY A 385 -8.91 -14.15 14.55
CA GLY A 385 -9.11 -12.75 14.22
C GLY A 385 -7.90 -11.85 14.47
N GLU A 386 -7.22 -12.00 15.61
CA GLU A 386 -6.05 -11.21 15.96
C GLU A 386 -4.89 -11.41 14.97
N GLU A 387 -4.75 -12.63 14.42
CA GLU A 387 -3.73 -12.94 13.41
C GLU A 387 -4.04 -12.23 12.09
N ILE A 388 -5.31 -12.23 11.65
CA ILE A 388 -5.73 -11.44 10.47
C ILE A 388 -5.35 -9.97 10.63
N MET A 389 -5.47 -9.41 11.83
CA MET A 389 -5.16 -8.00 12.10
C MET A 389 -3.68 -7.65 11.91
N THR A 390 -2.77 -8.64 11.89
CA THR A 390 -1.34 -8.41 11.62
C THR A 390 -1.00 -8.33 10.13
N ALA A 391 -1.98 -8.54 9.24
CA ALA A 391 -1.76 -8.43 7.81
C ALA A 391 -1.32 -7.00 7.41
N ASP A 392 -0.26 -6.94 6.61
CA ASP A 392 0.26 -5.75 5.96
C ASP A 392 0.20 -5.91 4.43
N THR A 393 0.96 -5.10 3.70
CA THR A 393 1.02 -5.14 2.23
C THR A 393 1.70 -6.39 1.69
N SER A 394 2.50 -7.11 2.48
CA SER A 394 3.13 -8.39 2.10
C SER A 394 2.14 -9.57 2.14
N GLY A 395 1.12 -9.45 2.98
CA GLY A 395 0.07 -10.43 3.18
C GLY A 395 0.48 -11.62 4.05
N ILE A 396 -0.52 -12.31 4.59
CA ILE A 396 -0.33 -13.46 5.49
C ILE A 396 -1.32 -14.58 5.15
N TRP A 397 -0.94 -15.81 5.49
CA TRP A 397 -1.85 -16.94 5.54
C TRP A 397 -2.35 -17.14 6.97
N VAL A 398 -3.67 -17.24 7.14
CA VAL A 398 -4.32 -17.52 8.43
C VAL A 398 -5.15 -18.79 8.31
N ASP A 399 -4.99 -19.67 9.29
CA ASP A 399 -5.60 -20.99 9.33
C ASP A 399 -6.69 -21.10 10.39
N PHE A 400 -7.90 -21.54 10.01
CA PHE A 400 -8.99 -21.75 10.97
C PHE A 400 -10.01 -22.78 10.48
N TYR A 401 -10.83 -23.35 11.37
CA TYR A 401 -11.88 -24.30 10.96
C TYR A 401 -13.22 -23.61 10.72
N ASN A 402 -13.78 -23.82 9.52
CA ASN A 402 -15.05 -23.23 9.12
C ASN A 402 -15.85 -24.23 8.27
N PRO A 403 -17.20 -24.16 8.23
CA PRO A 403 -17.98 -24.91 7.26
C PRO A 403 -17.61 -24.50 5.83
N ASP A 404 -17.34 -25.49 4.99
CA ASP A 404 -17.17 -25.30 3.56
C ASP A 404 -18.52 -24.92 2.93
N PRO A 405 -18.62 -23.83 2.17
CA PRO A 405 -19.89 -23.40 1.61
C PRO A 405 -20.47 -24.35 0.56
N THR A 406 -19.67 -25.28 0.02
CA THR A 406 -20.11 -26.23 -1.01
C THR A 406 -20.97 -27.37 -0.46
N ASP A 407 -20.73 -27.81 0.78
CA ASP A 407 -21.44 -28.94 1.38
C ASP A 407 -21.70 -28.81 2.89
N GLY A 408 -21.20 -27.76 3.55
CA GLY A 408 -21.38 -27.47 4.96
C GLY A 408 -20.47 -28.26 5.91
N GLU A 409 -19.55 -29.09 5.41
CA GLU A 409 -18.63 -29.82 6.27
C GLU A 409 -17.57 -28.88 6.86
N THR A 410 -17.31 -29.01 8.16
CA THR A 410 -16.24 -28.26 8.82
C THR A 410 -14.87 -28.75 8.36
N ARG A 411 -14.10 -27.87 7.72
CA ARG A 411 -12.74 -28.13 7.23
C ARG A 411 -11.81 -26.99 7.64
N ARG A 412 -10.50 -27.26 7.60
CA ARG A 412 -9.48 -26.22 7.76
C ARG A 412 -9.52 -25.31 6.53
N LYS A 413 -9.74 -24.02 6.73
CA LYS A 413 -9.64 -22.97 5.72
C LYS A 413 -8.27 -22.31 5.85
N HIS A 414 -7.62 -22.09 4.71
CA HIS A 414 -6.37 -21.34 4.57
C HIS A 414 -6.72 -20.02 3.91
N LEU A 415 -6.71 -18.93 4.67
CA LEU A 415 -7.11 -17.60 4.22
C LEU A 415 -5.87 -16.77 3.93
N TRP A 416 -5.68 -16.34 2.69
CA TRP A 416 -4.75 -15.28 2.36
C TRP A 416 -5.39 -13.95 2.68
N VAL A 417 -4.69 -13.07 3.40
CA VAL A 417 -5.14 -11.71 3.69
C VAL A 417 -4.03 -10.72 3.37
N ILE A 418 -4.36 -9.67 2.62
CA ILE A 418 -3.49 -8.49 2.40
C ILE A 418 -4.21 -7.26 2.94
N ARG A 419 -3.45 -6.35 3.55
CA ARG A 419 -3.92 -4.99 3.82
C ARG A 419 -3.51 -4.07 2.66
N TYR A 420 -4.50 -3.41 2.06
CA TYR A 420 -4.33 -2.46 0.97
C TYR A 420 -5.26 -1.27 1.18
N ASP A 421 -4.71 -0.05 1.15
CA ASP A 421 -5.48 1.18 1.40
C ASP A 421 -6.33 1.13 2.67
N ASP A 422 -5.68 0.73 3.78
CA ASP A 422 -6.30 0.49 5.08
C ASP A 422 -7.43 -0.57 5.10
N LEU A 423 -7.87 -1.12 3.97
CA LEU A 423 -8.79 -2.25 3.90
C LEU A 423 -8.01 -3.57 3.97
N MET A 424 -8.60 -4.58 4.58
CA MET A 424 -8.11 -5.96 4.48
C MET A 424 -8.95 -6.71 3.46
N PHE A 425 -8.27 -7.37 2.53
CA PHE A 425 -8.86 -8.20 1.48
C PHE A 425 -8.45 -9.64 1.73
N GLY A 426 -9.41 -10.56 1.79
CA GLY A 426 -9.13 -11.97 2.06
C GLY A 426 -9.84 -12.93 1.12
N SER A 427 -9.17 -14.01 0.73
CA SER A 427 -9.75 -15.15 0.02
C SER A 427 -8.95 -16.40 0.35
N GLY A 428 -9.54 -17.59 0.19
CA GLY A 428 -8.90 -18.82 0.65
C GLY A 428 -9.59 -20.08 0.18
N TRP A 429 -8.97 -21.22 0.51
CA TRP A 429 -9.49 -22.55 0.18
C TRP A 429 -9.70 -23.41 1.42
N TYR A 430 -10.47 -24.48 1.28
CA TYR A 430 -10.73 -25.48 2.31
C TYR A 430 -9.96 -26.78 2.02
N SER A 431 -9.31 -27.33 3.05
CA SER A 431 -8.61 -28.62 2.97
C SER A 431 -9.56 -29.77 2.62
N VAL A 432 -9.13 -30.66 1.73
CA VAL A 432 -9.86 -31.89 1.40
C VAL A 432 -9.93 -32.83 2.62
N PRO A 433 -11.08 -33.49 2.89
CA PRO A 433 -11.18 -34.45 3.98
C PRO A 433 -10.10 -35.55 3.95
N GLY A 434 -9.37 -35.71 5.05
CA GLY A 434 -8.39 -36.79 5.22
C GLY A 434 -6.94 -36.48 4.84
N SER A 435 -6.62 -35.28 4.34
CA SER A 435 -5.23 -34.86 4.09
C SER A 435 -4.44 -34.57 5.38
N GLU A 436 -5.11 -34.43 6.53
CA GLU A 436 -4.48 -34.17 7.83
C GLU A 436 -3.62 -35.34 8.37
N ALA A 437 -3.68 -36.53 7.74
CA ALA A 437 -2.94 -37.72 8.17
C ALA A 437 -1.49 -37.78 7.66
N THR A 438 -1.14 -36.98 6.65
CA THR A 438 0.26 -36.73 6.27
C THR A 438 0.58 -35.32 6.71
N GLY A 439 1.59 -35.16 7.57
CA GLY A 439 2.14 -33.85 7.91
C GLY A 439 2.83 -33.24 6.70
N ASP A 440 2.06 -32.93 5.66
CA ASP A 440 2.50 -32.14 4.53
C ASP A 440 2.47 -30.69 5.00
N THR A 441 3.54 -30.30 5.67
CA THR A 441 4.01 -28.92 5.61
C THR A 441 4.16 -28.59 4.13
N VAL A 442 3.18 -27.89 3.58
CA VAL A 442 3.41 -27.12 2.36
C VAL A 442 4.51 -26.15 2.73
N ASP A 443 5.65 -26.28 2.06
CA ASP A 443 6.80 -25.42 2.25
C ASP A 443 6.39 -23.97 1.95
N THR A 444 6.29 -23.15 2.99
CA THR A 444 5.97 -21.72 2.92
C THR A 444 7.23 -20.86 2.79
N GLY A 445 8.35 -21.44 2.34
CA GLY A 445 9.59 -20.71 2.09
C GLY A 445 9.53 -19.84 0.82
N PRO A 446 10.28 -18.72 0.77
CA PRO A 446 10.45 -17.96 -0.46
C PRO A 446 11.14 -18.84 -1.50
N ALA A 447 10.69 -18.75 -2.76
CA ALA A 447 11.21 -19.56 -3.86
C ALA A 447 12.75 -19.54 -3.92
N GLU A 448 13.38 -20.69 -3.65
CA GLU A 448 14.81 -20.85 -3.81
C GLU A 448 15.19 -20.82 -5.29
N ASP A 449 16.17 -19.95 -5.57
CA ASP A 449 16.92 -19.80 -6.79
C ASP A 449 17.57 -21.14 -7.21
N THR A 450 16.98 -21.83 -8.19
CA THR A 450 17.62 -22.99 -8.81
C THR A 450 18.66 -22.53 -9.82
N ALA A 451 19.82 -22.13 -9.30
CA ALA A 451 21.07 -22.31 -10.01
C ALA A 451 21.36 -23.81 -10.14
N THR A 452 21.46 -24.33 -11.38
CA THR A 452 22.64 -25.05 -11.90
C THR A 452 22.35 -25.73 -13.24
N GLY A 453 23.25 -25.55 -14.21
CA GLY A 453 23.32 -26.29 -15.47
C GLY A 453 24.19 -25.64 -16.52
#